data_AF-A0A6B1G0V0-F1
#
_entry.id   AF-A0A6B1G0V0-F1
#
_cell.length_a   1.000
_cell.length_b   1.000
_cell.length_c   1.000
_cell.angle_alpha   90.00
_cell.angle_beta   90.00
_cell.angle_gamma   90.00
#
_symmetry.space_group_name_H-M   'P 1'
#
loop_
_entity.id
_entity.type
_entity.pdbx_description
1 polymer ?
#
loop_
_entity_poly.entity_id
_entity_poly.type
_entity_poly.pdbx_seq_one_letter_code
_entity_poly.pdbx_strand_id
1 'polypeptide(L)'
;MPAGREAKVRVSCFQENLSKGLSIVGRAVSSRSTLPVLGNILLEAKDDKLRLAATNLEIGVNCWIGARIEDEGAITVPARLLTEFVNSLPPDKIEMELSVRTQTLHLRCGNFDVNIKGIDAQEFPVIPTVDNGDGPEETAEALEGRTI
;
A
#
# COMPACT_ATOMS: atom_id res chain seq x y z
N MET A 1 -12.44 -2.64 32.87
CA MET A 1 -11.33 -1.74 32.44
C MET A 1 -11.76 -1.12 31.11
N PRO A 2 -11.91 0.21 30.97
CA PRO A 2 -12.36 0.78 29.72
C PRO A 2 -11.21 0.73 28.72
N ALA A 3 -11.40 -0.01 27.63
CA ALA A 3 -10.53 0.03 26.46
C ALA A 3 -10.45 1.50 26.02
N GLY A 4 -9.25 2.08 26.11
CA GLY A 4 -8.99 3.45 25.71
C GLY A 4 -9.51 3.66 24.29
N ARG A 5 -10.23 4.76 24.08
CA ARG A 5 -10.46 5.30 22.74
C ARG A 5 -9.10 5.74 22.18
N GLU A 6 -8.33 4.78 21.69
CA GLU A 6 -7.13 5.02 20.89
C GLU A 6 -7.58 5.53 19.52
N ALA A 7 -6.88 6.55 19.00
CA ALA A 7 -7.06 7.02 17.63
C ALA A 7 -6.60 5.91 16.67
N LYS A 8 -7.56 5.07 16.26
CA LYS A 8 -7.38 3.93 15.39
C LYS A 8 -8.05 4.25 14.07
N VAL A 9 -7.24 4.32 13.02
CA VAL A 9 -7.71 4.41 11.64
C VAL A 9 -8.30 3.05 11.31
N ARG A 10 -9.53 3.01 10.81
CA ARG A 10 -10.16 1.74 10.42
C ARG A 10 -10.48 1.73 8.95
N VAL A 11 -10.00 0.69 8.29
CA VAL A 11 -10.16 0.50 6.85
C VAL A 11 -10.65 -0.93 6.62
N SER A 12 -11.58 -1.13 5.70
CA SER A 12 -11.99 -2.47 5.27
C SER A 12 -11.90 -2.61 3.77
N CYS A 13 -11.27 -3.67 3.28
CA CYS A 13 -11.15 -3.95 1.86
C CYS A 13 -11.23 -5.45 1.58
N PHE A 14 -11.40 -5.82 0.31
CA PHE A 14 -11.32 -7.22 -0.10
C PHE A 14 -9.86 -7.67 -0.20
N GLN A 15 -9.60 -8.92 0.19
CA GLN A 15 -8.28 -9.55 0.09
C GLN A 15 -7.73 -9.49 -1.34
N GLU A 16 -8.55 -9.70 -2.36
CA GLU A 16 -8.11 -9.69 -3.76
C GLU A 16 -7.60 -8.30 -4.18
N ASN A 17 -8.28 -7.24 -3.76
CA ASN A 17 -7.89 -5.86 -4.08
C ASN A 17 -6.57 -5.51 -3.40
N LEU A 18 -6.45 -5.84 -2.12
CA LEU A 18 -5.24 -5.62 -1.35
C LEU A 18 -4.07 -6.43 -1.93
N SER A 19 -4.27 -7.72 -2.21
CA SER A 19 -3.27 -8.61 -2.81
C SER A 19 -2.76 -8.10 -4.15
N LYS A 20 -3.66 -7.65 -5.04
CA LYS A 20 -3.28 -7.03 -6.31
C LYS A 20 -2.45 -5.77 -6.10
N GLY A 21 -2.91 -4.86 -5.25
CA GLY A 21 -2.18 -3.62 -4.94
C GLY A 21 -0.77 -3.90 -4.40
N LEU A 22 -0.65 -4.85 -3.47
CA LEU A 22 0.61 -5.28 -2.88
C LEU A 22 1.56 -5.94 -3.87
N SER A 23 1.02 -6.75 -4.78
CA SER A 23 1.81 -7.37 -5.84
C SER A 23 2.41 -6.33 -6.79
N ILE A 24 1.71 -5.21 -7.00
CA ILE A 24 2.18 -4.10 -7.84
C ILE A 24 3.25 -3.28 -7.11
N VAL A 25 2.93 -2.76 -5.92
CA VAL A 25 3.90 -1.92 -5.16
C VAL A 25 5.08 -2.73 -4.65
N GLY A 26 4.89 -4.03 -4.36
CA GLY A 26 5.94 -4.94 -3.90
C GLY A 26 7.12 -5.07 -4.86
N ARG A 27 6.92 -4.80 -6.16
CA ARG A 27 8.00 -4.77 -7.16
C ARG A 27 8.96 -3.59 -6.98
N ALA A 28 8.49 -2.49 -6.39
CA ALA A 28 9.30 -1.31 -6.11
C ALA A 28 9.94 -1.34 -4.71
N VAL A 29 9.61 -2.35 -3.89
CA VAL A 29 10.19 -2.50 -2.56
C VAL A 29 11.60 -3.08 -2.69
N SER A 30 12.58 -2.37 -2.14
CA SER A 30 13.96 -2.87 -2.10
C SER A 30 14.27 -3.47 -0.73
N SER A 31 14.22 -4.80 -0.67
CA SER A 31 14.57 -5.58 0.53
C SER A 31 16.07 -5.63 0.83
N ARG A 32 16.93 -5.08 -0.06
CA ARG A 32 18.39 -4.99 0.13
C ARG A 32 18.87 -3.58 0.52
N SER A 33 17.98 -2.61 0.63
CA SER A 33 18.39 -1.23 0.94
C SER A 33 18.81 -1.07 2.41
N THR A 34 19.76 -0.17 2.66
CA THR A 34 20.27 0.14 4.02
C THR A 34 19.24 0.86 4.89
N LEU A 35 18.21 1.46 4.29
CA LEU A 35 17.13 2.16 4.98
C LEU A 35 15.94 1.23 5.20
N PRO A 36 15.52 0.96 6.46
CA PRO A 36 14.42 0.05 6.76
C PRO A 36 13.08 0.51 6.18
N VAL A 37 12.87 1.81 6.04
CA VAL A 37 11.64 2.39 5.45
C VAL A 37 11.47 2.08 3.95
N LEU A 38 12.56 1.84 3.21
CA LEU A 38 12.50 1.44 1.78
C LEU A 38 12.06 -0.02 1.59
N GLY A 39 12.11 -0.82 2.66
CA GLY A 39 11.53 -2.16 2.73
C GLY A 39 10.03 -2.16 3.07
N ASN A 40 9.46 -0.97 3.35
CA ASN A 40 8.08 -0.80 3.76
C ASN A 40 7.21 -0.28 2.61
N ILE A 41 5.91 -0.52 2.74
CA ILE A 41 4.86 0.02 1.90
C ILE A 41 4.13 1.07 2.73
N LEU A 42 4.00 2.27 2.17
CA LEU A 42 3.12 3.31 2.66
C LEU A 42 1.67 2.92 2.38
N LEU A 43 0.85 2.92 3.43
CA LEU A 43 -0.59 2.78 3.40
C LEU A 43 -1.18 4.12 3.78
N GLU A 44 -1.90 4.76 2.87
CA GLU A 44 -2.58 6.03 3.10
C GLU A 44 -4.06 5.85 2.79
N ALA A 45 -4.90 5.98 3.81
CA ALA A 45 -6.34 5.87 3.74
C ALA A 45 -6.93 7.27 3.59
N LYS A 46 -7.48 7.58 2.40
CA LYS A 46 -8.08 8.88 2.09
C LYS A 46 -9.21 8.74 1.06
N ASP A 47 -10.28 9.54 1.15
CA ASP A 47 -11.33 9.61 0.12
C ASP A 47 -11.95 8.23 -0.26
N ASP A 48 -12.24 7.36 0.73
CA ASP A 48 -12.72 5.98 0.51
C ASP A 48 -11.84 5.13 -0.44
N LYS A 49 -10.54 5.44 -0.48
CA LYS A 49 -9.54 4.70 -1.23
C LYS A 49 -8.30 4.49 -0.38
N LEU A 50 -7.79 3.26 -0.40
CA LEU A 50 -6.50 2.97 0.21
C LEU A 50 -5.42 3.10 -0.85
N ARG A 51 -4.51 4.04 -0.63
CA ARG A 51 -3.30 4.22 -1.41
C ARG A 51 -2.20 3.36 -0.83
N LEU A 52 -1.62 2.54 -1.68
CA LEU A 52 -0.42 1.75 -1.43
C LEU A 52 0.73 2.41 -2.19
N ALA A 53 1.86 2.66 -1.54
CA ALA A 53 3.03 3.21 -2.21
C ALA A 53 4.32 2.55 -1.72
N ALA A 54 5.26 2.30 -2.62
CA ALA A 54 6.56 1.73 -2.33
C ALA A 54 7.64 2.40 -3.19
N THR A 55 8.84 2.58 -2.65
CA THR A 55 9.97 3.12 -3.41
C THR A 55 11.31 2.63 -2.89
N ASN A 56 12.29 2.58 -3.78
CA ASN A 56 13.69 2.27 -3.48
C ASN A 56 14.66 3.42 -3.84
N LEU A 57 14.19 4.66 -3.90
CA LEU A 57 14.92 5.87 -4.35
C LEU A 57 15.25 5.92 -5.84
N GLU A 58 15.19 4.80 -6.56
CA GLU A 58 15.35 4.75 -8.01
C GLU A 58 13.99 4.69 -8.71
N ILE A 59 13.06 3.91 -8.16
CA ILE A 59 11.74 3.62 -8.71
C ILE A 59 10.71 3.83 -7.60
N GLY A 60 9.64 4.55 -7.90
CA GLY A 60 8.50 4.73 -7.01
C GLY A 60 7.22 4.23 -7.67
N VAL A 61 6.50 3.35 -6.99
CA VAL A 61 5.22 2.80 -7.49
C VAL A 61 4.15 3.11 -6.46
N ASN A 62 3.01 3.61 -6.94
CA ASN A 62 1.82 3.79 -6.12
C ASN A 62 0.61 3.13 -6.80
N CYS A 63 -0.33 2.69 -5.99
CA CYS A 63 -1.56 2.04 -6.42
C CYS A 63 -2.72 2.45 -5.51
N TRP A 64 -3.87 2.66 -6.11
CA TRP A 64 -5.09 3.00 -5.40
C TRP A 64 -6.03 1.82 -5.46
N ILE A 65 -6.50 1.37 -4.29
CA ILE A 65 -7.50 0.31 -4.21
C ILE A 65 -8.77 0.84 -3.55
N GLY A 66 -9.93 0.35 -3.99
CA GLY A 66 -11.19 0.64 -3.33
C GLY A 66 -11.23 -0.01 -1.96
N ALA A 67 -11.41 0.80 -0.92
CA ALA A 67 -11.47 0.36 0.46
C ALA A 67 -12.43 1.27 1.24
N ARG A 68 -13.21 0.70 2.14
CA ARG A 68 -14.09 1.47 3.02
C ARG A 68 -13.27 2.07 4.15
N ILE A 69 -13.29 3.38 4.31
CA ILE A 69 -12.49 4.09 5.31
C ILE A 69 -13.46 4.69 6.34
N GLU A 70 -13.29 4.34 7.61
CA GLU A 70 -14.03 5.00 8.69
C GLU A 70 -13.27 6.22 9.24
N ASP A 71 -11.95 6.11 9.34
CA ASP A 71 -11.05 7.16 9.80
C ASP A 71 -9.90 7.26 8.80
N GLU A 72 -9.49 8.48 8.45
CA GLU A 72 -8.37 8.73 7.54
C GLU A 72 -7.04 8.64 8.28
N GLY A 73 -5.98 8.26 7.57
CA GLY A 73 -4.64 8.23 8.14
C GLY A 73 -3.61 7.51 7.29
N ALA A 74 -2.34 7.58 7.69
CA ALA A 74 -1.25 6.98 6.94
C ALA A 74 -0.23 6.30 7.87
N ILE A 75 0.36 5.20 7.40
CA ILE A 75 1.44 4.47 8.08
C ILE A 75 2.28 3.72 7.06
N THR A 76 3.53 3.41 7.37
CA THR A 76 4.33 2.48 6.57
C THR A 76 4.44 1.13 7.26
N VAL A 77 4.42 0.03 6.51
CA VAL A 77 4.54 -1.32 7.07
C VAL A 77 5.42 -2.21 6.21
N PRO A 78 6.13 -3.19 6.79
CA PRO A 78 6.99 -4.10 6.04
C PRO A 78 6.21 -4.82 4.93
N ALA A 79 6.65 -4.61 3.69
CA ALA A 79 5.99 -5.17 2.50
C ALA A 79 5.87 -6.68 2.59
N ARG A 80 6.96 -7.32 3.03
CA ARG A 80 7.09 -8.77 3.08
C ARG A 80 6.06 -9.38 4.02
N LEU A 81 5.95 -8.85 5.24
CA LEU A 81 4.98 -9.35 6.23
C LEU A 81 3.54 -9.17 5.75
N LEU A 82 3.26 -8.01 5.16
CA LEU A 82 1.90 -7.71 4.73
C LEU A 82 1.50 -8.55 3.52
N THR A 83 2.37 -8.71 2.51
CA THR A 83 2.14 -9.58 1.36
C THR A 83 1.99 -11.04 1.77
N GLU A 84 2.85 -11.56 2.65
CA GLU A 84 2.76 -12.95 3.15
C GLU A 84 1.43 -13.19 3.88
N PHE A 85 1.02 -12.25 4.74
CA PHE A 85 -0.25 -12.37 5.46
C PHE A 85 -1.43 -12.38 4.50
N VAL A 86 -1.48 -11.43 3.55
CA VAL A 86 -2.59 -11.31 2.59
C VAL A 86 -2.68 -12.52 1.65
N ASN A 87 -1.55 -13.13 1.29
CA ASN A 87 -1.54 -14.38 0.51
C ASN A 87 -1.98 -15.60 1.32
N SER A 88 -1.80 -15.59 2.64
CA SER A 88 -2.23 -16.67 3.53
C SER A 88 -3.74 -16.60 3.85
N LEU A 89 -4.34 -15.42 3.70
CA LEU A 89 -5.76 -15.21 3.96
C LEU A 89 -6.66 -15.73 2.84
N PRO A 90 -7.88 -16.20 3.18
CA PRO A 90 -8.90 -16.51 2.17
C PRO A 90 -9.35 -15.23 1.43
N PRO A 91 -9.94 -15.35 0.23
CA PRO A 91 -10.45 -14.24 -0.56
C PRO A 91 -11.75 -13.66 0.05
N ASP A 92 -11.62 -13.08 1.25
CA ASP A 92 -12.72 -12.51 2.03
C ASP A 92 -12.42 -11.04 2.40
N LYS A 93 -13.27 -10.44 3.24
CA LYS A 93 -13.12 -9.05 3.69
C LYS A 93 -12.05 -8.96 4.79
N ILE A 94 -11.05 -8.12 4.55
CA ILE A 94 -9.99 -7.78 5.51
C ILE A 94 -10.35 -6.46 6.19
N GLU A 95 -10.29 -6.47 7.51
CA GLU A 95 -10.35 -5.29 8.37
C GLU A 95 -8.94 -4.89 8.80
N MET A 96 -8.62 -3.62 8.67
CA MET A 96 -7.34 -3.02 9.02
C MET A 96 -7.57 -1.96 10.07
N GLU A 97 -6.96 -2.13 11.24
CA GLU A 97 -6.91 -1.12 12.31
C GLU A 97 -5.48 -0.57 12.38
N LEU A 98 -5.26 0.66 11.89
CA LEU A 98 -3.97 1.32 11.94
C LEU A 98 -3.90 2.22 13.17
N SER A 99 -2.96 1.94 14.07
CA SER A 99 -2.73 2.74 15.27
C SER A 99 -1.59 3.71 15.05
N VAL A 100 -1.92 4.98 14.78
CA VAL A 100 -0.91 6.02 14.47
C VAL A 100 0.00 6.29 15.66
N ARG A 101 -0.54 6.23 16.90
CA ARG A 101 0.24 6.44 18.14
C ARG A 101 1.31 5.38 18.40
N THR A 102 1.01 4.12 18.11
CA THR A 102 1.89 2.98 18.38
C THR A 102 2.59 2.48 17.12
N GLN A 103 2.33 3.13 15.97
CA GLN A 103 2.81 2.75 14.65
C GLN A 103 2.60 1.25 14.40
N THR A 104 1.43 0.74 14.77
CA THR A 104 1.09 -0.68 14.66
C THR A 104 -0.14 -0.85 13.79
N LEU A 105 -0.01 -1.66 12.74
CA LEU A 105 -1.10 -2.08 11.88
C LEU A 105 -1.63 -3.43 12.38
N HIS A 106 -2.91 -3.48 12.72
CA HIS A 106 -3.59 -4.73 12.98
C HIS A 106 -4.43 -5.09 11.76
N LEU A 107 -4.23 -6.29 11.22
CA LEU A 107 -5.08 -6.83 10.16
C LEU A 107 -5.90 -7.97 10.75
N ARG A 108 -7.20 -8.02 10.43
CA ARG A 108 -8.13 -9.07 10.83
C ARG A 108 -8.93 -9.53 9.62
N CYS A 109 -9.07 -10.83 9.45
CA CYS A 109 -9.85 -11.43 8.38
C CYS A 109 -10.49 -12.71 8.92
N GLY A 110 -11.78 -12.63 9.26
CA GLY A 110 -12.49 -13.72 9.92
C GLY A 110 -11.82 -14.14 11.24
N ASN A 111 -11.30 -15.36 11.28
CA ASN A 111 -10.62 -15.95 12.44
C ASN A 111 -9.10 -15.71 12.49
N PHE A 112 -8.56 -14.99 11.51
CA PHE A 112 -7.13 -14.68 11.43
C PHE A 112 -6.89 -13.23 11.79
N ASP A 113 -5.93 -12.98 12.67
CA ASP A 113 -5.45 -11.65 13.00
C ASP A 113 -3.91 -11.61 13.05
N VAL A 114 -3.32 -10.48 12.67
CA VAL A 114 -1.89 -10.22 12.79
C VAL A 114 -1.65 -8.77 13.19
N ASN A 115 -0.61 -8.57 13.99
CA ASN A 115 -0.13 -7.24 14.34
C ASN A 115 1.24 -7.03 13.68
N ILE A 116 1.30 -6.05 12.80
CA ILE A 116 2.51 -5.66 12.08
C ILE A 116 2.98 -4.32 12.62
N LYS A 117 4.19 -4.27 13.16
CA LYS A 117 4.82 -3.00 13.52
C LYS A 117 5.30 -2.29 12.26
N GLY A 118 4.80 -1.07 12.11
CA GLY A 118 5.14 -0.15 11.05
C GLY A 118 6.09 0.95 11.52
N ILE A 119 6.27 1.93 10.64
CA ILE A 119 6.97 3.19 10.89
C ILE A 119 6.03 4.32 10.45
N ASP A 120 6.24 5.52 10.99
CA ASP A 120 5.47 6.69 10.59
C ASP A 120 5.44 6.90 9.07
N ALA A 121 4.30 7.36 8.55
CA ALA A 121 4.19 7.76 7.15
C ALA A 121 5.10 8.95 6.82
N GLN A 122 5.40 9.81 7.79
CA GLN A 122 6.27 10.98 7.60
C GLN A 122 7.74 10.61 7.37
N GLU A 123 8.17 9.44 7.82
CA GLU A 123 9.51 8.91 7.56
C GLU A 123 9.64 8.35 6.14
N PHE A 124 8.51 8.13 5.45
CA PHE A 124 8.52 7.60 4.09
C PHE A 124 9.00 8.68 3.12
N PRO A 125 10.00 8.38 2.27
CA PRO A 125 10.46 9.35 1.27
C PRO A 125 9.31 9.72 0.34
N VAL A 126 9.19 11.02 0.07
CA VAL A 126 8.17 11.53 -0.84
C VAL A 126 8.46 10.97 -2.23
N ILE A 127 7.60 10.05 -2.69
CA ILE A 127 7.66 9.59 -4.07
C ILE A 127 7.22 10.77 -4.93
N PRO A 128 8.04 11.23 -5.88
CA PRO A 128 7.56 12.19 -6.86
C PRO A 128 6.38 11.55 -7.58
N THR A 129 5.18 12.07 -7.34
CA THR A 129 4.02 11.71 -8.14
C THR A 129 4.30 12.21 -9.54
N VAL A 130 4.46 11.29 -10.49
CA VAL A 130 4.26 11.63 -11.90
C VAL A 130 2.79 12.04 -12.03
N ASP A 131 2.54 13.33 -11.85
CA ASP A 131 1.33 13.96 -12.35
C ASP A 131 1.31 13.61 -13.83
N ASN A 132 0.36 12.75 -14.23
CA ASN A 132 0.16 12.42 -15.63
C ASN A 132 -0.45 13.67 -16.28
N GLY A 133 0.40 14.67 -16.48
CA GLY A 133 0.15 15.87 -17.26
C GLY A 133 1.13 16.02 -18.42
N ASP A 134 2.15 15.16 -18.53
CA ASP A 134 3.05 15.11 -19.69
C ASP A 134 3.85 13.79 -19.69
N GLY A 135 3.23 12.71 -20.16
CA GLY A 135 3.96 11.57 -20.70
C GLY A 135 3.70 11.58 -22.21
N PRO A 136 4.71 11.42 -23.08
CA PRO A 136 4.46 11.35 -24.51
C PRO A 136 3.49 10.19 -24.74
N GLU A 137 2.35 10.50 -25.35
CA GLU A 137 1.54 9.51 -26.03
C GLU A 137 2.46 8.76 -27.00
N GLU A 138 2.92 7.56 -26.63
CA GLU A 138 3.40 6.61 -27.61
C GLU A 138 2.19 6.16 -28.42
N THR A 139 1.86 6.95 -29.44
CA THR A 139 1.03 6.53 -30.55
C THR A 139 1.77 5.38 -31.24
N ALA A 140 1.40 4.15 -30.89
CA ALA A 140 1.73 2.97 -31.68
C ALA A 140 0.92 3.03 -32.99
N GLU A 141 1.35 3.88 -33.92
CA GLU A 141 0.80 3.94 -35.28
C GLU A 141 1.74 3.22 -36.25
N ALA A 142 1.29 2.02 -36.64
CA ALA A 142 1.43 1.39 -37.94
C ALA A 142 2.69 1.72 -38.78
N LEU A 143 3.71 0.89 -38.65
CA LEU A 143 4.69 0.68 -39.72
C LEU A 143 4.12 -0.33 -40.73
N GLU A 144 3.04 0.04 -41.43
CA GLU A 144 2.60 -0.71 -42.61
C GLU A 144 3.19 -0.08 -43.87
N GLY A 145 4.11 -0.83 -44.49
CA GLY A 145 4.31 -0.89 -45.93
C GLY A 145 4.57 0.41 -46.69
N ARG A 146 5.84 0.63 -47.07
CA ARG A 146 6.25 0.92 -48.45
C ARG A 146 7.76 1.07 -48.54
N THR A 147 8.39 0.05 -49.11
CA THR A 147 9.62 0.25 -49.88
C THR A 147 9.36 -0.34 -51.25
N ILE A 148 9.34 0.60 -52.19
CA ILE A 148 9.55 0.52 -53.64
C ILE A 148 10.16 -0.77 -54.20
#